data_AF-A0A974A0T7-F1
#
_entry.id   AF-A0A974A0T7-F1
#
_cell.length_a   1.000
_cell.length_b   1.000
_cell.length_c   1.000
_cell.angle_alpha   90.00
_cell.angle_beta   90.00
_cell.angle_gamma   90.00
#
_symmetry.space_group_name_H-M   'P 1'
#
loop_
_entity.id
_entity.type
_entity.pdbx_description
1 polymer ?
#
loop_
_entity_poly.entity_id
_entity_poly.type
_entity_poly.pdbx_seq_one_letter_code
_entity_poly.pdbx_strand_id
1 'polypeptide(L)'
;MFEIDDVQKVRSLPIELWPVADRAAWQAARQPRERLRRGGAASHLKAITFADLGRRYGYFLDFLVRSGTLALEAPPAAQVTPANVEGFLTELRSRVGSVTQHGTIYKLRRAAKLLDPTCDLDWLMEIETDLALVMQPRSKADQLVLAERLVEAGLTLVEAAILSSGMSETAKARQVRNGLMIAILALHPIRLKNFASLEIDRTHTTRTA
;
A
#
# COMPACT_ATOMS: atom_id res chain seq x y z
N MET A 1 -36.68 12.39 -11.93
CA MET A 1 -35.80 13.43 -11.35
C MET A 1 -34.68 12.70 -10.66
N PHE A 2 -33.45 12.95 -11.11
CA PHE A 2 -32.26 12.16 -10.83
C PHE A 2 -31.77 12.34 -9.39
N GLU A 3 -31.35 11.24 -8.77
CA GLU A 3 -30.19 11.23 -7.87
C GLU A 3 -29.49 9.88 -8.05
N ILE A 4 -28.59 9.85 -9.04
CA ILE A 4 -27.56 8.81 -9.14
C ILE A 4 -26.42 9.32 -8.27
N ASP A 5 -26.31 8.80 -7.06
CA ASP A 5 -25.11 8.95 -6.25
C ASP A 5 -24.76 7.62 -5.56
N ASP A 6 -24.72 6.55 -6.36
CA ASP A 6 -23.88 5.40 -6.02
C ASP A 6 -22.48 5.72 -6.55
N VAL A 7 -21.68 6.41 -5.74
CA VAL A 7 -20.24 6.52 -5.96
C VAL A 7 -19.70 5.10 -5.96
N GLN A 8 -19.65 4.49 -7.15
CA GLN A 8 -19.31 3.09 -7.37
C GLN A 8 -18.04 2.76 -6.60
N LYS A 9 -18.21 2.11 -5.45
CA LYS A 9 -17.12 1.78 -4.54
C LYS A 9 -16.14 0.92 -5.33
N VAL A 10 -14.90 1.39 -5.51
CA VAL A 10 -13.92 0.59 -6.25
C VAL A 10 -13.75 -0.75 -5.58
N ARG A 11 -14.07 -1.78 -6.33
CA ARG A 11 -13.89 -3.16 -5.94
C ARG A 11 -12.64 -3.64 -6.67
N SER A 12 -11.76 -4.28 -5.90
CA SER A 12 -10.72 -5.09 -6.53
C SER A 12 -11.40 -6.38 -6.94
N LEU A 13 -11.32 -6.75 -8.22
CA LEU A 13 -11.89 -8.00 -8.69
C LEU A 13 -11.23 -9.16 -7.88
N PRO A 14 -12.02 -9.98 -7.17
CA PRO A 14 -11.50 -11.13 -6.44
C PRO A 14 -10.75 -12.07 -7.37
N ILE A 15 -9.73 -12.75 -6.85
CA ILE A 15 -8.82 -13.59 -7.66
C ILE A 15 -9.56 -14.73 -8.37
N GLU A 16 -10.65 -15.18 -7.75
CA GLU A 16 -11.53 -16.23 -8.24
C GLU A 16 -12.24 -15.82 -9.53
N LEU A 17 -12.45 -14.52 -9.73
CA LEU A 17 -13.10 -13.95 -10.91
C LEU A 17 -12.11 -13.46 -11.97
N TRP A 18 -10.80 -13.61 -11.75
CA TRP A 18 -9.81 -13.29 -12.78
C TRP A 18 -9.91 -14.27 -13.96
N PRO A 19 -9.48 -13.87 -15.17
CA PRO A 19 -9.27 -14.79 -16.27
C PRO A 19 -8.48 -16.02 -15.82
N VAL A 20 -8.86 -17.21 -16.31
CA VAL A 20 -8.30 -18.48 -15.83
C VAL A 20 -6.78 -18.50 -15.99
N ALA A 21 -6.29 -17.98 -17.12
CA ALA A 21 -4.87 -17.87 -17.43
C ALA A 21 -4.13 -16.95 -16.44
N ASP A 22 -4.69 -15.76 -16.16
CA ASP A 22 -4.11 -14.82 -15.19
C ASP A 22 -4.07 -15.41 -13.78
N ARG A 23 -5.17 -16.03 -13.33
CA ARG A 23 -5.22 -16.67 -12.01
C ARG A 23 -4.18 -17.78 -11.87
N ALA A 24 -4.05 -18.64 -12.88
CA ALA A 24 -3.08 -19.72 -12.88
C ALA A 24 -1.64 -19.18 -12.85
N ALA A 25 -1.33 -18.19 -13.69
CA ALA A 25 -0.02 -17.55 -13.72
C ALA A 25 0.32 -16.85 -12.40
N TRP A 26 -0.65 -16.17 -11.79
CA TRP A 26 -0.48 -15.51 -10.50
C TRP A 26 -0.15 -16.49 -9.38
N GLN A 27 -0.86 -17.63 -9.32
CA GLN A 27 -0.59 -18.69 -8.36
C GLN A 27 0.79 -19.32 -8.60
N ALA A 28 1.15 -19.58 -9.86
CA ALA A 28 2.46 -20.09 -10.23
C ALA A 28 3.59 -19.12 -9.83
N ALA A 29 3.39 -17.81 -9.98
CA ALA A 29 4.36 -16.80 -9.59
C ALA A 29 4.69 -16.84 -8.09
N ARG A 30 3.73 -17.18 -7.23
CA ARG A 30 3.92 -17.25 -5.78
C ARG A 30 4.67 -18.50 -5.31
N GLN A 31 4.81 -19.53 -6.15
CA GLN A 31 5.36 -20.82 -5.73
C GLN A 31 6.73 -20.64 -5.06
N PRO A 32 6.93 -21.17 -3.84
CA PRO A 32 8.18 -21.00 -3.12
C PRO A 32 9.32 -21.70 -3.85
N ARG A 33 10.55 -21.25 -3.57
CA ARG A 33 11.74 -21.95 -4.05
C ARG A 33 11.91 -23.24 -3.25
N GLU A 34 11.91 -24.38 -3.92
CA GLU A 34 12.14 -25.68 -3.28
C GLU A 34 13.51 -26.24 -3.66
N ARG A 35 14.45 -26.23 -2.70
CA ARG A 35 15.83 -26.71 -2.90
C ARG A 35 16.49 -26.05 -4.12
N LEU A 36 16.85 -26.85 -5.13
CA LEU A 36 17.45 -26.41 -6.39
C LEU A 36 16.41 -25.96 -7.42
N ARG A 37 15.12 -26.28 -7.25
CA ARG A 37 14.07 -25.82 -8.15
C ARG A 37 13.90 -24.32 -7.98
N ARG A 38 13.88 -23.59 -9.10
CA ARG A 38 13.63 -22.16 -9.11
C ARG A 38 12.19 -21.92 -8.63
N GLY A 39 12.01 -21.05 -7.64
CA GLY A 39 10.67 -20.61 -7.24
C GLY A 39 10.03 -19.75 -8.34
N GLY A 40 8.74 -19.47 -8.20
CA GLY A 40 8.03 -18.57 -9.10
C GLY A 40 8.60 -17.15 -9.08
N ALA A 41 8.19 -16.34 -10.05
CA ALA A 41 8.68 -14.96 -10.23
C ALA A 41 8.50 -14.08 -8.98
N ALA A 42 7.50 -14.36 -8.15
CA ALA A 42 7.19 -13.67 -6.90
C ALA A 42 7.67 -14.38 -5.63
N SER A 43 8.41 -15.49 -5.72
CA SER A 43 8.87 -16.29 -4.57
C SER A 43 9.68 -15.51 -3.52
N HIS A 44 10.35 -14.45 -3.95
CA HIS A 44 11.15 -13.57 -3.10
C HIS A 44 10.34 -12.41 -2.48
N LEU A 45 9.09 -12.21 -2.91
CA LEU A 45 8.25 -11.12 -2.43
C LEU A 45 7.62 -11.46 -1.09
N LYS A 46 7.57 -10.46 -0.20
CA LYS A 46 6.79 -10.55 1.04
C LYS A 46 5.31 -10.70 0.69
N ALA A 47 4.57 -11.47 1.49
CA ALA A 47 3.14 -11.71 1.28
C ALA A 47 2.32 -10.41 1.13
N ILE A 48 2.66 -9.37 1.91
CA ILE A 48 2.00 -8.06 1.83
C ILE A 48 2.22 -7.34 0.48
N THR A 49 3.43 -7.46 -0.08
CA THR A 49 3.77 -6.86 -1.38
C THR A 49 3.06 -7.61 -2.50
N PHE A 50 3.06 -8.95 -2.44
CA PHE A 50 2.33 -9.77 -3.40
C PHE A 50 0.83 -9.46 -3.39
N ALA A 51 0.22 -9.37 -2.20
CA ALA A 51 -1.20 -9.02 -2.06
C ALA A 51 -1.51 -7.60 -2.57
N ASP A 52 -0.63 -6.62 -2.37
CA ASP A 52 -0.83 -5.26 -2.91
C ASP A 52 -0.76 -5.22 -4.43
N LEU A 53 0.20 -5.91 -5.05
CA LEU A 53 0.26 -6.04 -6.52
C LEU A 53 -1.00 -6.69 -7.07
N GLY A 54 -1.45 -7.78 -6.44
CA GLY A 54 -2.69 -8.46 -6.84
C GLY A 54 -3.90 -7.56 -6.72
N ARG A 55 -4.01 -6.79 -5.64
CA ARG A 55 -5.10 -5.81 -5.47
C ARG A 55 -5.15 -4.76 -6.58
N ARG A 56 -3.97 -4.27 -7.01
CA ARG A 56 -3.86 -3.25 -8.08
C ARG A 56 -4.25 -3.82 -9.43
N TYR A 57 -3.83 -5.06 -9.72
CA TYR A 57 -4.29 -5.78 -10.90
C TYR A 57 -5.81 -6.02 -10.86
N GLY A 58 -6.36 -6.39 -9.71
CA GLY A 58 -7.81 -6.56 -9.55
C GLY A 58 -8.62 -5.27 -9.75
N TYR A 59 -8.07 -4.08 -9.44
CA TYR A 59 -8.73 -2.80 -9.77
C TYR A 59 -8.80 -2.58 -11.28
N PHE A 60 -7.72 -2.93 -11.98
CA PHE A 60 -7.68 -2.85 -13.43
C PHE A 60 -8.69 -3.82 -14.06
N LEU A 61 -8.73 -5.08 -13.60
CA LEU A 61 -9.70 -6.05 -14.11
C LEU A 61 -11.15 -5.66 -13.80
N ASP A 62 -11.44 -5.12 -12.61
CA ASP A 62 -12.78 -4.60 -12.28
C ASP A 62 -13.21 -3.49 -13.25
N PHE A 63 -12.29 -2.57 -13.57
CA PHE A 63 -12.52 -1.58 -14.61
C PHE A 63 -12.87 -2.24 -15.96
N LEU A 64 -12.11 -3.25 -16.39
CA LEU A 64 -12.36 -3.95 -17.66
C LEU A 64 -13.70 -4.70 -17.69
N VAL A 65 -14.13 -5.26 -16.55
CA VAL A 65 -15.47 -5.85 -16.41
C VAL A 65 -16.53 -4.78 -16.61
N ARG A 66 -16.39 -3.61 -15.96
CA ARG A 66 -17.35 -2.51 -16.04
C ARG A 66 -17.38 -1.86 -17.43
N SER A 67 -16.26 -1.80 -18.14
CA SER A 67 -16.18 -1.30 -19.51
C SER A 67 -16.52 -2.35 -20.57
N GLY A 68 -16.75 -3.61 -20.19
CA GLY A 68 -17.07 -4.69 -21.12
C GLY A 68 -15.92 -5.11 -22.04
N THR A 69 -14.66 -4.81 -21.66
CA THR A 69 -13.47 -5.07 -22.47
C THR A 69 -12.62 -6.24 -21.94
N LEU A 70 -13.03 -6.87 -20.85
CA LEU A 70 -12.33 -8.02 -20.28
C LEU A 70 -12.48 -9.26 -21.19
N ALA A 71 -11.35 -9.80 -21.67
CA ALA A 71 -11.34 -11.05 -22.44
C ALA A 71 -10.98 -12.27 -21.57
N LEU A 72 -11.97 -13.07 -21.16
CA LEU A 72 -11.77 -14.18 -20.21
C LEU A 72 -10.83 -15.30 -20.69
N GLU A 73 -10.77 -15.52 -22.01
CA GLU A 73 -9.99 -16.59 -22.64
C GLU A 73 -8.61 -16.13 -23.16
N ALA A 74 -8.20 -14.91 -22.82
CA ALA A 74 -6.92 -14.37 -23.27
C ALA A 74 -5.74 -14.97 -22.48
N PRO A 75 -4.52 -15.00 -23.07
CA PRO A 75 -3.32 -15.45 -22.36
C PRO A 75 -2.97 -14.52 -21.18
N PRO A 76 -2.07 -14.95 -20.28
CA PRO A 76 -1.73 -14.16 -19.09
C PRO A 76 -1.26 -12.75 -19.44
N ALA A 77 -1.68 -11.76 -18.66
CA ALA A 77 -1.43 -10.34 -18.84
C ALA A 77 -1.93 -9.70 -20.15
N ALA A 78 -2.58 -10.44 -21.06
CA ALA A 78 -3.03 -9.92 -22.36
C ALA A 78 -4.05 -8.79 -22.26
N GLN A 79 -4.71 -8.63 -21.11
CA GLN A 79 -5.58 -7.51 -20.81
C GLN A 79 -4.84 -6.16 -20.77
N VAL A 80 -3.53 -6.18 -20.49
CA VAL A 80 -2.70 -4.98 -20.31
C VAL A 80 -2.28 -4.46 -21.68
N THR A 81 -3.24 -3.86 -22.38
CA THR A 81 -3.06 -3.22 -23.67
C THR A 81 -3.06 -1.70 -23.52
N PRO A 82 -2.47 -0.94 -24.48
CA PRO A 82 -2.50 0.53 -24.44
C PRO A 82 -3.92 1.10 -24.30
N ALA A 83 -4.88 0.57 -25.06
CA ALA A 83 -6.27 1.04 -25.03
C ALA A 83 -6.93 0.81 -23.65
N ASN A 84 -6.74 -0.37 -23.06
CA ASN A 84 -7.30 -0.70 -21.75
C ASN A 84 -6.65 0.14 -20.64
N VAL A 85 -5.33 0.34 -20.70
CA VAL A 85 -4.61 1.16 -19.72
C VAL A 85 -5.00 2.63 -19.83
N GLU A 86 -5.18 3.18 -21.03
CA GLU A 86 -5.61 4.56 -21.21
C GLU A 86 -7.02 4.82 -20.65
N GLY A 87 -7.95 3.88 -20.90
CA GLY A 87 -9.28 3.93 -20.29
C GLY A 87 -9.21 3.88 -18.77
N PHE A 88 -8.40 2.99 -18.22
CA PHE A 88 -8.21 2.88 -16.78
C PHE A 88 -7.56 4.12 -16.17
N LEU A 89 -6.58 4.71 -16.87
CA LEU A 89 -5.92 5.96 -16.48
C LEU A 89 -6.90 7.13 -16.43
N THR A 90 -7.79 7.22 -17.42
CA THR A 90 -8.85 8.24 -17.45
C THR A 90 -9.73 8.15 -16.20
N GLU A 91 -10.11 6.94 -15.78
CA GLU A 91 -10.85 6.74 -14.53
C GLU A 91 -10.00 7.05 -13.28
N LEU A 92 -8.72 6.67 -13.26
CA LEU A 92 -7.84 6.98 -12.13
C LEU A 92 -7.65 8.48 -11.94
N ARG A 93 -7.51 9.24 -13.04
CA ARG A 93 -7.27 10.69 -13.01
C ARG A 93 -8.39 11.45 -12.32
N SER A 94 -9.65 11.03 -12.46
CA SER A 94 -10.79 11.69 -11.82
C SER A 94 -10.94 11.37 -10.34
N ARG A 95 -10.18 10.39 -9.81
CA ARG A 95 -10.47 9.78 -8.50
C ARG A 95 -9.35 9.83 -7.49
N VAL A 96 -8.10 9.82 -7.95
CA VAL A 96 -6.93 9.75 -7.05
C VAL A 96 -5.87 10.78 -7.44
N GLY A 97 -5.10 11.24 -6.45
CA GLY A 97 -3.99 12.17 -6.70
C GLY A 97 -2.85 11.56 -7.51
N SER A 98 -2.05 12.41 -8.15
CA SER A 98 -0.96 12.04 -9.07
C SER A 98 0.00 10.96 -8.56
N VAL A 99 0.39 11.02 -7.27
CA VAL A 99 1.23 9.99 -6.63
C VAL A 99 0.57 8.61 -6.66
N THR A 100 -0.73 8.55 -6.42
CA THR A 100 -1.48 7.29 -6.42
C THR A 100 -1.72 6.78 -7.84
N GLN A 101 -1.86 7.68 -8.82
CA GLN A 101 -1.94 7.31 -10.24
C GLN A 101 -0.65 6.60 -10.67
N HIS A 102 0.51 7.27 -10.53
CA HIS A 102 1.82 6.69 -10.83
C HIS A 102 2.03 5.36 -10.09
N GLY A 103 1.79 5.35 -8.76
CA GLY A 103 1.96 4.15 -7.95
C GLY A 103 1.01 3.01 -8.31
N THR A 104 -0.13 3.29 -8.94
CA THR A 104 -1.07 2.26 -9.43
C THR A 104 -0.59 1.67 -10.74
N ILE A 105 -0.16 2.50 -11.70
CA ILE A 105 0.38 2.03 -12.99
C ILE A 105 1.67 1.24 -12.81
N TYR A 106 2.60 1.73 -11.98
CA TYR A 106 3.80 1.00 -11.60
C TYR A 106 3.50 -0.43 -11.10
N LYS A 107 2.48 -0.56 -10.25
CA LYS A 107 2.08 -1.86 -9.69
C LYS A 107 1.33 -2.72 -10.69
N LEU A 108 0.55 -2.11 -11.58
CA LEU A 108 -0.09 -2.80 -12.69
C LEU A 108 0.96 -3.43 -13.61
N ARG A 109 1.97 -2.67 -14.06
CA ARG A 109 3.07 -3.20 -14.87
C ARG A 109 3.82 -4.31 -14.15
N ARG A 110 4.12 -4.13 -12.86
CA ARG A 110 4.77 -5.19 -12.07
C ARG A 110 3.92 -6.45 -11.94
N ALA A 111 2.62 -6.31 -11.74
CA ALA A 111 1.73 -7.47 -11.70
C ALA A 111 1.69 -8.17 -13.07
N ALA A 112 1.60 -7.42 -14.17
CA ALA A 112 1.65 -7.95 -15.52
C ALA A 112 2.94 -8.75 -15.79
N LYS A 113 4.11 -8.23 -15.39
CA LYS A 113 5.39 -8.97 -15.49
C LYS A 113 5.47 -10.23 -14.62
N LEU A 114 4.68 -10.31 -13.54
CA LEU A 114 4.59 -11.54 -12.74
C LEU A 114 3.71 -12.59 -13.40
N LEU A 115 2.68 -12.15 -14.13
CA LEU A 115 1.77 -13.02 -14.89
C LEU A 115 2.44 -13.56 -16.15
N ASP A 116 3.09 -12.68 -16.91
CA ASP A 116 3.89 -13.03 -18.07
C ASP A 116 5.22 -12.27 -18.05
N PRO A 117 6.35 -12.92 -17.75
CA PRO A 117 7.65 -12.27 -17.80
C PRO A 117 8.04 -11.74 -19.19
N THR A 118 7.47 -12.33 -20.25
CA THR A 118 7.83 -12.06 -21.65
C THR A 118 7.03 -10.94 -22.30
N CYS A 119 5.91 -10.51 -21.70
CA CYS A 119 5.09 -9.43 -22.27
C CYS A 119 5.89 -8.13 -22.46
N ASP A 120 5.77 -7.51 -23.62
CA ASP A 120 6.38 -6.20 -23.87
C ASP A 120 5.52 -5.09 -23.23
N LEU A 121 6.13 -4.35 -22.32
CA LEU A 121 5.51 -3.28 -21.54
C LEU A 121 6.39 -2.02 -21.52
N ASP A 122 7.26 -1.85 -22.51
CA ASP A 122 8.13 -0.68 -22.59
C ASP A 122 7.30 0.61 -22.76
N TRP A 123 6.25 0.56 -23.57
CA TRP A 123 5.25 1.64 -23.69
C TRP A 123 4.59 2.00 -22.33
N LEU A 124 4.38 1.03 -21.44
CA LEU A 124 3.81 1.29 -20.12
C LEU A 124 4.84 1.92 -19.18
N MET A 125 6.13 1.64 -19.40
CA MET A 125 7.23 2.28 -18.68
C MET A 125 7.38 3.76 -19.09
N GLU A 126 7.13 4.09 -20.36
CA GLU A 126 7.07 5.47 -20.84
C GLU A 126 5.95 6.24 -20.12
N ILE A 127 4.74 5.66 -20.06
CA ILE A 127 3.62 6.23 -19.30
C ILE A 127 3.98 6.42 -17.82
N GLU A 128 4.65 5.46 -17.18
CA GLU A 128 5.13 5.61 -15.80
C GLU A 128 6.08 6.80 -15.66
N THR A 129 6.98 6.98 -16.63
CA THR A 129 7.95 8.08 -16.64
C THR A 129 7.26 9.43 -16.75
N ASP A 130 6.28 9.55 -17.65
CA ASP A 130 5.48 10.76 -17.81
C ASP A 130 4.68 11.09 -16.53
N LEU A 131 4.06 10.08 -15.92
CA LEU A 131 3.35 10.25 -14.66
C LEU A 131 4.28 10.65 -13.52
N ALA A 132 5.51 10.12 -13.48
CA ALA A 132 6.51 10.50 -12.50
C ALA A 132 6.97 11.95 -12.67
N LEU A 133 7.12 12.42 -13.92
CA LEU A 133 7.52 13.79 -14.24
C LEU A 133 6.50 14.82 -13.75
N VAL A 134 5.21 14.53 -13.91
CA VAL A 134 4.11 15.43 -13.50
C VAL A 134 3.61 15.14 -12.07
N MET A 135 4.23 14.22 -11.35
CA MET A 135 3.82 13.83 -10.01
C MET A 135 4.02 14.99 -9.03
N GLN A 136 2.93 15.35 -8.34
CA GLN A 136 2.91 16.42 -7.34
C GLN A 136 2.47 15.85 -6.00
N PRO A 137 3.42 15.44 -5.13
CA PRO A 137 3.10 15.00 -3.78
C PRO A 137 2.36 16.10 -3.03
N ARG A 138 1.27 15.73 -2.34
CA ARG A 138 0.56 16.66 -1.46
C ARG A 138 1.53 17.15 -0.39
N SER A 139 1.72 18.47 -0.31
CA SER A 139 2.47 19.08 0.77
C SER A 139 1.84 18.70 2.11
N LYS A 140 2.70 18.39 3.09
CA LYS A 140 2.33 18.17 4.49
C LYS A 140 2.97 19.22 5.40
N ALA A 141 3.43 20.33 4.81
CA ALA A 141 4.13 21.38 5.55
C ALA A 141 3.23 22.01 6.63
N ASP A 142 1.92 22.10 6.35
CA ASP A 142 0.87 22.53 7.28
C ASP A 142 0.68 21.59 8.48
N GLN A 143 1.07 20.32 8.35
CA GLN A 143 1.00 19.32 9.41
C GLN A 143 2.31 19.22 10.22
N LEU A 144 3.34 19.98 9.86
CA LEU A 144 4.59 19.99 10.60
C LEU A 144 4.40 20.75 11.91
N VAL A 145 4.60 20.04 13.02
CA VAL A 145 4.58 20.60 14.37
C VAL A 145 5.99 20.51 14.93
N LEU A 146 6.42 21.54 15.67
CA LEU A 146 7.70 21.53 16.37
C LEU A 146 7.78 20.33 17.32
N ALA A 147 8.91 19.62 17.31
CA ALA A 147 9.12 18.44 18.14
C ALA A 147 8.87 18.74 19.63
N GLU A 148 9.27 19.91 20.10
CA GLU A 148 9.06 20.39 21.48
C GLU A 148 7.59 20.38 21.89
N ARG A 149 6.68 20.82 21.00
CA ARG A 149 5.24 20.82 21.26
C ARG A 149 4.68 19.41 21.38
N LEU A 150 5.23 18.45 20.62
CA LEU A 150 4.84 17.05 20.72
C LEU A 150 5.40 16.40 22.00
N VAL A 151 6.63 16.72 22.38
CA VAL A 151 7.23 16.26 23.65
C VAL A 151 6.40 16.75 24.83
N GLU A 152 6.08 18.04 24.87
CA GLU A 152 5.25 18.64 25.91
C GLU A 152 3.87 18.00 25.97
N ALA A 153 3.19 17.84 24.84
CA ALA A 153 1.90 17.16 24.79
C ALA A 153 1.99 15.71 25.32
N GLY A 154 3.05 14.99 24.98
CA GLY A 154 3.32 13.64 25.50
C GLY A 154 3.49 13.62 27.02
N LEU A 155 4.28 14.54 27.57
CA LEU A 155 4.52 14.67 29.01
C LEU A 155 3.26 15.12 29.77
N THR A 156 2.47 16.04 29.23
CA THR A 156 1.18 16.45 29.81
C THR A 156 0.21 15.27 29.92
N LEU A 157 0.17 14.37 28.93
CA LEU A 157 -0.65 13.16 29.00
C LEU A 157 -0.19 12.22 30.12
N VAL A 158 1.13 12.08 30.33
CA VAL A 158 1.70 11.27 31.42
C VAL A 158 1.35 11.88 32.77
N GLU A 159 1.56 13.18 32.94
CA GLU A 159 1.26 13.90 34.18
C GLU A 159 -0.24 13.81 34.53
N ALA A 160 -1.12 14.08 33.56
CA ALA A 160 -2.57 13.96 33.75
C ALA A 160 -3.00 12.55 34.19
N ALA A 161 -2.36 11.50 33.66
CA ALA A 161 -2.66 10.13 34.05
C ALA A 161 -2.21 9.80 35.48
N ILE A 162 -1.05 10.32 35.90
CA ILE A 162 -0.51 10.15 37.26
C ILE A 162 -1.39 10.87 38.29
N LEU A 163 -1.81 12.10 37.99
CA LEU A 163 -2.58 12.94 38.91
C LEU A 163 -4.09 12.59 38.95
N SER A 164 -4.58 11.77 38.02
CA SER A 164 -6.01 11.45 37.93
C SER A 164 -6.47 10.50 39.03
N SER A 165 -7.43 10.94 39.84
CA SER A 165 -8.14 10.12 40.82
C SER A 165 -9.37 9.40 40.24
N GLY A 166 -9.87 9.83 39.09
CA GLY A 166 -11.09 9.30 38.46
C GLY A 166 -10.86 8.23 37.39
N MET A 167 -9.61 7.93 37.05
CA MET A 167 -9.28 6.93 36.03
C MET A 167 -9.05 5.55 36.64
N SER A 168 -9.46 4.51 35.92
CA SER A 168 -9.04 3.13 36.24
C SER A 168 -7.54 2.94 35.98
N GLU A 169 -6.93 2.00 36.70
CA GLU A 169 -5.49 1.71 36.56
C GLU A 169 -5.08 1.33 35.13
N THR A 170 -5.93 0.59 34.42
CA THR A 170 -5.67 0.24 33.01
C THR A 170 -5.76 1.45 32.08
N ALA A 171 -6.66 2.40 32.35
CA ALA A 171 -6.76 3.64 31.59
C ALA A 171 -5.54 4.54 31.83
N LYS A 172 -5.09 4.67 33.08
CA LYS A 172 -3.87 5.40 33.44
C LYS A 172 -2.66 4.81 32.72
N ALA A 173 -2.47 3.49 32.80
CA ALA A 173 -1.35 2.80 32.15
C ALA A 173 -1.33 3.02 30.62
N ARG A 174 -2.49 2.96 29.95
CA ARG A 174 -2.58 3.25 28.51
C ARG A 174 -2.24 4.71 28.19
N GLN A 175 -2.67 5.65 29.01
CA GLN A 175 -2.43 7.07 28.78
C GLN A 175 -0.95 7.43 29.02
N VAL A 176 -0.34 6.91 30.08
CA VAL A 176 1.11 7.01 30.31
C VAL A 176 1.88 6.44 29.12
N ARG A 177 1.52 5.23 28.67
CA ARG A 177 2.14 4.59 27.49
C ARG A 177 2.01 5.47 26.26
N ASN A 178 0.82 5.97 25.94
CA ASN A 178 0.59 6.78 24.74
C ASN A 178 1.35 8.12 24.80
N GLY A 179 1.38 8.77 25.97
CA GLY A 179 2.13 10.01 26.18
C GLY A 179 3.64 9.81 25.99
N LEU A 180 4.18 8.73 26.57
CA LEU A 180 5.58 8.36 26.38
C LEU A 180 5.91 8.02 24.91
N MET A 181 5.03 7.29 24.22
CA MET A 181 5.18 6.99 22.79
C MET A 181 5.25 8.28 21.94
N ILE A 182 4.41 9.28 22.24
CA ILE A 182 4.42 10.57 21.54
C ILE A 182 5.75 11.29 21.77
N ALA A 183 6.20 11.39 23.02
CA ALA A 183 7.45 12.07 23.36
C ALA A 183 8.67 11.39 22.71
N ILE A 184 8.75 10.06 22.77
CA ILE A 184 9.85 9.30 22.15
C ILE A 184 9.84 9.47 20.63
N LEU A 185 8.68 9.38 19.97
CA LEU A 185 8.60 9.53 18.51
C LEU A 185 8.89 10.96 18.04
N ALA A 186 8.66 11.97 18.88
CA ALA A 186 9.04 13.35 18.59
C ALA A 186 10.56 13.55 18.63
N LEU A 187 11.27 12.91 19.57
CA LEU A 187 12.73 13.00 19.72
C LEU A 187 13.49 12.03 18.77
N HIS A 188 12.90 10.87 18.52
CA HIS A 188 13.45 9.80 17.71
C HIS A 188 12.42 9.36 16.66
N PRO A 189 12.31 10.11 15.55
CA PRO A 189 11.33 9.83 14.51
C PRO A 189 11.68 8.53 13.78
N ILE A 190 11.15 7.42 14.29
CA ILE A 190 11.24 6.10 13.68
C ILE A 190 9.87 5.68 13.14
N ARG A 191 9.87 4.80 12.12
CA ARG A 191 8.61 4.30 11.54
C ARG A 191 7.78 3.62 12.63
N LEU A 192 6.49 3.93 12.70
CA LEU A 192 5.58 3.39 13.73
C LEU A 192 5.61 1.85 13.81
N LYS A 193 5.73 1.17 12.67
CA LYS A 193 5.88 -0.28 12.62
C LYS A 193 7.15 -0.77 13.32
N ASN A 194 8.28 -0.08 13.14
CA ASN A 194 9.54 -0.41 13.79
C ASN A 194 9.50 -0.09 15.28
N PHE A 195 8.85 1.04 15.65
CA PHE A 195 8.61 1.40 17.04
C PHE A 195 7.79 0.31 17.76
N ALA A 196 6.72 -0.17 17.13
CA ALA A 196 5.87 -1.22 17.70
C ALA A 196 6.57 -2.58 17.84
N SER A 197 7.71 -2.79 17.18
CA SER A 197 8.52 -4.01 17.31
C SER A 197 9.70 -3.87 18.29
N LEU A 198 9.81 -2.74 19.00
CA LEU A 198 10.88 -2.57 19.99
C LEU A 198 10.65 -3.51 21.18
N GLU A 199 11.71 -4.20 21.57
CA GLU A 199 11.76 -5.04 22.76
C GLU A 199 12.76 -4.42 23.75
N ILE A 200 12.34 -4.28 25.02
CA ILE A 200 13.23 -3.90 26.11
C ILE A 200 14.35 -4.96 26.20
N ASP A 201 15.60 -4.53 26.42
CA ASP A 201 16.84 -5.34 26.47
C ASP A 201 17.40 -5.89 25.14
N ARG A 202 16.64 -5.87 24.03
CA ARG A 202 17.21 -6.20 22.70
C ARG A 202 17.62 -4.99 21.88
N THR A 203 16.97 -3.84 22.08
CA THR A 203 17.23 -2.62 21.29
C THR A 203 17.82 -1.47 22.12
N HIS A 204 17.72 -1.52 23.45
CA HIS A 204 18.37 -0.58 24.35
C HIS A 204 19.50 -1.30 25.08
N THR A 205 20.73 -1.19 24.58
CA THR A 205 21.90 -1.43 25.43
C THR A 205 22.01 -0.26 26.40
N THR A 206 21.61 -0.48 27.64
CA THR A 206 22.10 0.31 28.77
C THR A 206 23.62 0.14 28.81
N ARG A 207 24.35 1.04 28.16
CA ARG A 207 25.78 1.17 28.37
C ARG A 207 25.99 1.94 29.67
N THR A 208 25.94 1.22 30.78
CA THR A 208 26.40 1.71 32.07
C THR A 208 27.93 1.65 32.08
N ALA A 209 28.57 2.81 31.95
CA ALA A 209 29.90 3.14 32.48
C ALA A 209 30.08 4.65 32.40
#